data_AF-A0A1F9AZI9-F1
#
_entry.id   AF-A0A1F9AZI9-F1
#
_cell.length_a   1.000
_cell.length_b   1.000
_cell.length_c   1.000
_cell.angle_alpha   90.00
_cell.angle_beta   90.00
_cell.angle_gamma   90.00
#
_symmetry.space_group_name_H-M   'P 1'
#
loop_
_entity.id
_entity.type
_entity.pdbx_description
1 polymer ?
#
loop_
_entity_poly.entity_id
_entity_poly.type
_entity_poly.pdbx_seq_one_letter_code
_entity_poly.pdbx_strand_id
1 'polypeptide(L)'
;MNLPKPFRILLVQTPCASPASLPYLPVKLSSFLSDSAISLSFYDSNIEFFLRLIQRQDPGYSDPTNASLQKRSHLEAGWRTLHSEDFYFHSNYASAIDSIGRQMKGTSSLFPPSVIAWGSYFKPDVTDASKAIAFITSDDDNPFAVFCRDPLSERINTFSPHLLILCAPSPSQGLAAFTLSRIAKEIRPGIPVVIIGTPYPQSLFKGFYDAAATPEEIGSLTSRIRAFGGPSIEPFRSFPGLHIFPLEQYASPEPVLPISDLDMRKISEDSFADLINQFRIRTFFMIHEDYTEDPFALLPESKGGELSCHYAVQRNLDREIDKETMIGAYGKGVRMIVWKNPTGSVNSLTRSLWNASDAGIWNHVIVNTVGMDPSSKDMIHFMTTNPNIVHSWVNLICTHTSFAGHCELKAGDQSYPHVTPLPGKPFWNCIADPVHLLLYLVRHGAQNLAKQRIKDNRESVYSLGENITYHFQKPQDLPPGYMDEICRMVEAGGSVDTRWVRYNLERAFLIGYAEDEGVIAGNSSLKHPREEYVKSLSRRAGFDFSDYLERGYTSVRPEYRGMGIGTRLLEGLTARVGDKKLYSIISEDNLATQKMAIRNNTQKVATFYSHQTGKEVGVWVPSWMLEKKDGYQ
;
A
#
# COMPACT_ATOMS: atom_id res chain seq x y z
N MET A 1 22.11 -52.64 0.76
CA MET A 1 20.65 -52.54 0.92
C MET A 1 20.17 -51.43 0.00
N ASN A 2 19.19 -51.68 -0.85
CA ASN A 2 18.60 -50.60 -1.67
C ASN A 2 17.77 -49.73 -0.73
N LEU A 3 18.18 -48.48 -0.52
CA LEU A 3 17.36 -47.52 0.21
C LEU A 3 15.99 -47.41 -0.51
N PRO A 4 14.87 -47.38 0.23
CA PRO A 4 13.56 -47.21 -0.38
C PRO A 4 13.54 -45.92 -1.21
N LYS A 5 12.90 -45.96 -2.38
CA LYS A 5 12.76 -44.76 -3.22
C LYS A 5 11.96 -43.71 -2.43
N PRO A 6 12.40 -42.44 -2.41
CA PRO A 6 11.71 -41.40 -1.66
C PRO A 6 10.30 -41.16 -2.23
N PHE A 7 9.36 -40.81 -1.35
CA PHE A 7 8.02 -40.40 -1.75
C PHE A 7 8.09 -39.03 -2.40
N ARG A 8 7.64 -38.94 -3.66
CA ARG A 8 7.79 -37.75 -4.50
C ARG A 8 6.57 -36.86 -4.44
N ILE A 9 6.73 -35.60 -4.00
CA ILE A 9 5.65 -34.62 -3.93
C ILE A 9 5.99 -33.44 -4.84
N LEU A 10 5.06 -33.10 -5.74
CA LEU A 10 5.15 -31.90 -6.55
C LEU A 10 4.30 -30.79 -5.91
N LEU A 11 4.96 -29.74 -5.42
CA LEU A 11 4.33 -28.53 -4.93
C LEU A 11 4.05 -27.62 -6.12
N VAL A 12 2.83 -27.12 -6.26
CA VAL A 12 2.45 -26.21 -7.34
C VAL A 12 1.87 -24.93 -6.77
N GLN A 13 2.52 -23.80 -7.06
CA GLN A 13 1.88 -22.50 -6.84
C GLN A 13 0.90 -22.26 -7.97
N THR A 14 -0.39 -22.14 -7.65
CA THR A 14 -1.42 -21.92 -8.67
C THR A 14 -1.34 -20.51 -9.26
N PRO A 15 -1.77 -20.27 -10.51
CA PRO A 15 -1.72 -18.96 -11.15
C PRO A 15 -2.56 -17.91 -10.41
N CYS A 16 -2.43 -16.65 -10.84
CA CYS A 16 -3.15 -15.48 -10.32
C CYS A 16 -2.69 -14.99 -8.94
N ALA A 17 -1.47 -15.35 -8.53
CA ALA A 17 -0.76 -14.72 -7.43
C ALA A 17 0.17 -13.63 -7.96
N SER A 18 0.66 -12.76 -7.08
CA SER A 18 1.75 -11.86 -7.46
C SER A 18 2.99 -12.68 -7.86
N PRO A 19 3.64 -12.37 -9.00
CA PRO A 19 4.95 -12.94 -9.34
C PRO A 19 6.11 -12.17 -8.70
N ALA A 20 5.87 -11.15 -7.87
CA ALA A 20 6.90 -10.28 -7.29
C ALA A 20 7.74 -10.96 -6.18
N SER A 21 7.18 -11.96 -5.50
CA SER A 21 7.85 -12.67 -4.41
C SER A 21 7.59 -14.16 -4.46
N LEU A 22 8.41 -14.89 -3.70
CA LEU A 22 8.14 -16.29 -3.37
C LEU A 22 6.71 -16.47 -2.84
N PRO A 23 6.03 -17.57 -3.19
CA PRO A 23 4.71 -17.85 -2.68
C PRO A 23 4.79 -18.43 -1.26
N TYR A 24 4.11 -17.77 -0.33
CA TYR A 24 4.15 -18.12 1.10
C TYR A 24 3.83 -19.58 1.39
N LEU A 25 2.73 -20.09 0.84
CA LEU A 25 2.22 -21.42 1.18
C LEU A 25 3.16 -22.56 0.70
N PRO A 26 3.66 -22.57 -0.55
CA PRO A 26 4.72 -23.49 -0.96
C PRO A 26 5.99 -23.40 -0.10
N VAL A 27 6.44 -22.19 0.29
CA VAL A 27 7.59 -22.02 1.20
C VAL A 27 7.32 -22.71 2.54
N LYS A 28 6.17 -22.42 3.17
CA LYS A 28 5.74 -23.04 4.44
C LYS A 28 5.66 -24.57 4.34
N LEU A 29 5.09 -25.09 3.25
CA LEU A 29 4.98 -26.54 3.01
C LEU A 29 6.33 -27.18 2.77
N SER A 30 7.25 -26.51 2.07
CA SER A 30 8.59 -27.06 1.83
C SER A 30 9.38 -27.24 3.13
N SER A 31 9.27 -26.28 4.06
CA SER A 31 9.81 -26.40 5.42
C SER A 31 9.19 -27.59 6.15
N PHE A 32 7.86 -27.68 6.16
CA PHE A 32 7.13 -28.73 6.85
C PHE A 32 7.41 -30.16 6.32
N LEU A 33 7.66 -30.28 5.02
CA LEU A 33 7.86 -31.56 4.32
C LEU A 33 9.35 -31.89 4.09
N SER A 34 10.28 -31.16 4.70
CA SER A 34 11.72 -31.41 4.61
C SER A 34 12.12 -32.64 5.43
N ASP A 35 11.77 -33.83 4.95
CA ASP A 35 12.19 -35.13 5.49
C ASP A 35 12.99 -35.89 4.42
N SER A 36 14.05 -36.59 4.84
CA SER A 36 14.88 -37.44 3.97
C SER A 36 14.11 -38.50 3.18
N ALA A 37 12.94 -38.95 3.66
CA ALA A 37 12.07 -39.90 2.98
C ALA A 37 11.21 -39.26 1.89
N ILE A 38 11.22 -37.93 1.78
CA ILE A 38 10.44 -37.16 0.81
C ILE A 38 11.37 -36.49 -0.20
N SER A 39 11.03 -36.63 -1.47
CA SER A 39 11.64 -35.83 -2.53
C SER A 39 10.63 -34.77 -2.95
N LEU A 40 10.97 -33.51 -2.69
CA LEU A 40 10.17 -32.37 -3.09
C LEU A 40 10.65 -31.82 -4.43
N SER A 41 9.69 -31.44 -5.28
CA SER A 41 9.91 -30.56 -6.42
C SER A 41 8.88 -29.44 -6.36
N PHE A 42 9.25 -28.28 -6.88
CA PHE A 42 8.35 -27.13 -6.98
C PHE A 42 8.12 -26.75 -8.44
N TYR A 43 6.88 -26.38 -8.75
CA TYR A 43 6.47 -25.82 -10.03
C TYR A 43 5.67 -24.54 -9.79
N ASP A 44 6.28 -23.40 -10.12
CA ASP A 44 5.60 -22.12 -10.06
C ASP A 44 4.77 -21.90 -11.34
N SER A 45 3.55 -22.45 -11.35
CA SER A 45 2.65 -22.26 -12.49
C SER A 45 2.18 -20.81 -12.63
N ASN A 46 2.34 -19.97 -11.59
CA ASN A 46 2.04 -18.56 -11.67
C ASN A 46 3.08 -17.81 -12.51
N ILE A 47 4.36 -18.02 -12.26
CA ILE A 47 5.44 -17.45 -13.10
C ILE A 47 5.30 -17.95 -14.55
N GLU A 48 5.14 -19.26 -14.75
CA GLU A 48 5.02 -19.85 -16.08
C GLU A 48 3.81 -19.27 -16.85
N PHE A 49 2.67 -19.09 -16.16
CA PHE A 49 1.49 -18.44 -16.71
C PHE A 49 1.80 -17.03 -17.19
N PHE A 50 2.49 -16.20 -16.39
CA PHE A 50 2.87 -14.84 -16.80
C PHE A 50 3.87 -14.81 -17.95
N LEU A 51 4.90 -15.67 -17.90
CA LEU A 51 5.90 -15.76 -18.97
C LEU A 51 5.26 -16.16 -20.30
N ARG A 52 4.37 -17.15 -20.29
CA ARG A 52 3.64 -17.56 -21.50
C ARG A 52 2.65 -16.52 -21.99
N LEU A 53 1.98 -15.81 -21.07
CA LEU A 53 1.13 -14.67 -21.41
C LEU A 53 1.92 -13.56 -22.12
N ILE A 54 3.14 -13.31 -21.66
CA ILE A 54 4.07 -12.34 -22.26
C ILE A 54 4.59 -12.83 -23.63
N GLN A 55 4.89 -14.12 -23.75
CA GLN A 55 5.48 -14.71 -24.97
C GLN A 55 4.47 -15.02 -26.07
N ARG A 56 3.18 -15.21 -25.73
CA ARG A 56 2.16 -15.64 -26.70
C ARG A 56 2.03 -14.61 -27.83
N GLN A 57 2.23 -15.07 -29.06
CA GLN A 57 1.84 -14.31 -30.24
C GLN A 57 0.32 -14.27 -30.34
N ASP A 58 -0.23 -13.08 -30.55
CA ASP A 58 -1.66 -12.88 -30.75
C ASP A 58 -2.10 -13.76 -31.95
N PRO A 59 -2.91 -14.81 -31.73
CA PRO A 59 -3.23 -15.80 -32.76
C PRO A 59 -4.03 -15.19 -33.93
N GLY A 60 -4.60 -13.98 -33.76
CA GLY A 60 -5.23 -13.21 -34.84
C GLY A 60 -4.27 -12.36 -35.69
N TYR A 61 -2.99 -12.25 -35.29
CA TYR A 61 -1.95 -11.51 -36.00
C TYR A 61 -0.90 -12.48 -36.56
N SER A 62 -1.29 -13.23 -37.60
CA SER A 62 -0.37 -14.02 -38.42
C SER A 62 0.49 -13.18 -39.37
N ASP A 63 0.39 -11.85 -39.30
CA ASP A 63 1.20 -10.92 -40.08
C ASP A 63 2.52 -10.61 -39.34
N PRO A 64 3.68 -11.12 -39.79
CA PRO A 64 4.99 -10.89 -39.20
C PRO A 64 5.51 -9.47 -39.48
N THR A 65 4.64 -8.47 -39.35
CA THR A 65 5.03 -7.06 -39.48
C THR A 65 6.00 -6.65 -38.38
N ASN A 66 6.81 -5.63 -38.65
CA ASN A 66 7.69 -5.00 -37.66
C ASN A 66 6.97 -4.58 -36.36
N ALA A 67 5.65 -4.33 -36.40
CA ALA A 67 4.87 -3.91 -35.23
C ALA A 67 4.72 -5.02 -34.17
N SER A 68 4.59 -6.29 -34.57
CA SER A 68 4.46 -7.41 -33.62
C SER A 68 5.80 -7.72 -32.92
N LEU A 69 6.90 -7.65 -33.67
CA LEU A 69 8.27 -7.78 -33.14
C LEU A 69 8.59 -6.64 -32.17
N GLN A 70 8.23 -5.41 -32.50
CA GLN A 70 8.43 -4.26 -31.63
C GLN A 70 7.66 -4.41 -30.31
N LYS A 71 6.38 -4.81 -30.35
CA LYS A 71 5.58 -5.06 -29.13
C LYS A 71 6.23 -6.11 -28.21
N ARG A 72 6.73 -7.21 -28.77
CA ARG A 72 7.42 -8.25 -28.00
C ARG A 72 8.67 -7.70 -27.31
N SER A 73 9.46 -6.90 -28.03
CA SER A 73 10.67 -6.29 -27.47
C SER A 73 10.37 -5.40 -26.25
N HIS A 74 9.25 -4.67 -26.27
CA HIS A 74 8.83 -3.82 -25.14
C HIS A 74 8.41 -4.63 -23.91
N LEU A 75 7.73 -5.77 -24.10
CA LEU A 75 7.33 -6.63 -22.98
C LEU A 75 8.51 -7.35 -22.34
N GLU A 76 9.41 -7.90 -23.15
CA GLU A 76 10.64 -8.50 -22.65
C GLU A 76 11.51 -7.45 -21.94
N ALA A 77 11.57 -6.22 -22.47
CA ALA A 77 12.24 -5.12 -21.79
C ALA A 77 11.58 -4.79 -20.44
N GLY A 78 10.24 -4.69 -20.39
CA GLY A 78 9.51 -4.45 -19.14
C GLY A 78 9.76 -5.55 -18.10
N TRP A 79 9.75 -6.82 -18.51
CA TRP A 79 10.09 -7.93 -17.60
C TRP A 79 11.53 -7.85 -17.10
N ARG A 80 12.50 -7.57 -17.99
CA ARG A 80 13.91 -7.38 -17.59
C ARG A 80 14.08 -6.19 -16.64
N THR A 81 13.37 -5.08 -16.87
CA THR A 81 13.38 -3.93 -15.95
C THR A 81 13.02 -4.38 -14.54
N LEU A 82 12.01 -5.24 -14.37
CA LEU A 82 11.60 -5.73 -13.05
C LEU A 82 12.64 -6.59 -12.33
N HIS A 83 13.65 -7.13 -13.03
CA HIS A 83 14.71 -7.97 -12.46
C HIS A 83 16.05 -7.24 -12.33
N SER A 84 16.08 -5.92 -12.57
CA SER A 84 17.33 -5.16 -12.68
C SER A 84 17.30 -3.90 -11.82
N GLU A 85 18.44 -3.23 -11.69
CA GLU A 85 18.51 -1.92 -11.04
C GLU A 85 17.57 -0.89 -11.69
N ASP A 86 17.19 -1.08 -12.96
CA ASP A 86 16.25 -0.19 -13.63
C ASP A 86 14.86 -0.20 -12.98
N PHE A 87 14.53 -1.25 -12.21
CA PHE A 87 13.34 -1.32 -11.39
C PHE A 87 13.20 -0.10 -10.48
N TYR A 88 14.30 0.45 -9.96
CA TYR A 88 14.25 1.56 -9.00
C TYR A 88 14.12 2.94 -9.64
N PHE A 89 14.19 3.04 -10.97
CA PHE A 89 13.86 4.29 -11.69
C PHE A 89 12.35 4.36 -11.94
N HIS A 90 11.71 5.38 -11.35
CA HIS A 90 10.27 5.52 -11.34
C HIS A 90 9.61 5.43 -12.75
N SER A 91 10.21 6.09 -13.75
CA SER A 91 9.72 6.07 -15.14
C SER A 91 9.84 4.69 -15.78
N ASN A 92 10.94 3.98 -15.54
CA ASN A 92 11.19 2.65 -16.09
C ASN A 92 10.21 1.64 -15.50
N TYR A 93 10.02 1.67 -14.18
CA TYR A 93 9.04 0.84 -13.49
C TYR A 93 7.61 1.09 -13.99
N ALA A 94 7.19 2.37 -14.06
CA ALA A 94 5.85 2.72 -14.52
C ALA A 94 5.59 2.24 -15.96
N SER A 95 6.58 2.43 -16.85
CA SER A 95 6.51 1.94 -18.23
C SER A 95 6.45 0.40 -18.30
N ALA A 96 7.25 -0.30 -17.49
CA ALA A 96 7.26 -1.75 -17.43
C ALA A 96 5.89 -2.31 -16.99
N ILE A 97 5.35 -1.82 -15.88
CA ILE A 97 4.04 -2.25 -15.36
C ILE A 97 2.90 -1.88 -16.33
N ASP A 98 2.94 -0.71 -16.97
CA ASP A 98 1.95 -0.32 -17.97
C ASP A 98 1.97 -1.26 -19.18
N SER A 99 3.15 -1.56 -19.70
CA SER A 99 3.32 -2.48 -20.84
C SER A 99 2.79 -3.87 -20.50
N ILE A 100 3.16 -4.41 -19.34
CA ILE A 100 2.69 -5.71 -18.86
C ILE A 100 1.16 -5.68 -18.65
N GLY A 101 0.61 -4.63 -18.03
CA GLY A 101 -0.82 -4.48 -17.81
C GLY A 101 -1.62 -4.40 -19.11
N ARG A 102 -1.10 -3.71 -20.13
CA ARG A 102 -1.70 -3.70 -21.49
C ARG A 102 -1.74 -5.09 -22.11
N GLN A 103 -0.68 -5.88 -21.95
CA GLN A 103 -0.65 -7.26 -22.44
C GLN A 103 -1.64 -8.17 -21.71
N MET A 104 -1.78 -8.04 -20.39
CA MET A 104 -2.78 -8.78 -19.62
C MET A 104 -4.21 -8.41 -20.05
N LYS A 105 -4.48 -7.12 -20.28
CA LYS A 105 -5.76 -6.65 -20.81
C LYS A 105 -6.03 -7.19 -22.22
N GLY A 106 -5.02 -7.21 -23.09
CA GLY A 106 -5.13 -7.84 -24.41
C GLY A 106 -5.45 -9.33 -24.31
N THR A 107 -4.73 -10.05 -23.45
CA THR A 107 -4.97 -11.49 -23.22
C THR A 107 -6.36 -11.75 -22.65
N SER A 108 -6.85 -10.89 -21.75
CA SER A 108 -8.21 -10.97 -21.21
C SER A 108 -9.27 -10.98 -22.30
N SER A 109 -9.07 -10.21 -23.38
CA SER A 109 -10.00 -10.16 -24.52
C SER A 109 -10.05 -11.44 -25.35
N LEU A 110 -9.05 -12.33 -25.24
CA LEU A 110 -9.06 -13.65 -25.87
C LEU A 110 -9.94 -14.66 -25.12
N PHE A 111 -10.29 -14.37 -23.86
CA PHE A 111 -11.07 -15.26 -22.99
C PHE A 111 -12.28 -14.53 -22.39
N PRO A 112 -13.16 -13.90 -23.18
CA PRO A 112 -14.25 -13.11 -22.62
C PRO A 112 -15.20 -13.98 -21.76
N PRO A 113 -15.79 -13.42 -20.68
CA PRO A 113 -15.57 -12.10 -20.10
C PRO A 113 -14.46 -12.06 -19.02
N SER A 114 -13.46 -12.94 -19.10
CA SER A 114 -12.39 -13.01 -18.10
C SER A 114 -11.54 -11.74 -18.04
N VAL A 115 -11.09 -11.41 -16.84
CA VAL A 115 -10.20 -10.31 -16.52
C VAL A 115 -8.96 -10.87 -15.83
N ILE A 116 -7.85 -10.86 -16.55
CA ILE A 116 -6.52 -11.22 -16.05
C ILE A 116 -5.80 -9.93 -15.66
N ALA A 117 -5.29 -9.88 -14.44
CA ALA A 117 -4.55 -8.74 -13.93
C ALA A 117 -3.36 -9.20 -13.06
N TRP A 118 -2.49 -8.26 -12.71
CA TRP A 118 -1.34 -8.55 -11.85
C TRP A 118 -1.83 -9.05 -10.49
N GLY A 119 -1.47 -10.29 -10.15
CA GLY A 119 -1.87 -10.92 -8.89
C GLY A 119 -3.38 -11.17 -8.73
N SER A 120 -4.17 -11.15 -9.80
CA SER A 120 -5.60 -11.43 -9.71
C SER A 120 -6.21 -11.97 -11.00
N TYR A 121 -7.31 -12.70 -10.84
CA TYR A 121 -8.15 -13.16 -11.93
C TYR A 121 -9.61 -13.06 -11.52
N PHE A 122 -10.43 -12.70 -12.48
CA PHE A 122 -11.87 -12.58 -12.30
C PHE A 122 -12.59 -13.04 -13.56
N LYS A 123 -13.67 -13.80 -13.37
CA LYS A 123 -14.57 -14.22 -14.45
C LYS A 123 -16.02 -13.91 -14.04
N PRO A 124 -16.58 -12.74 -14.46
CA PRO A 124 -17.84 -12.21 -13.95
C PRO A 124 -19.06 -13.13 -14.12
N ASP A 125 -19.07 -13.94 -15.17
CA ASP A 125 -20.16 -14.86 -15.47
C ASP A 125 -20.12 -16.14 -14.63
N VAL A 126 -19.01 -16.46 -13.96
CA VAL A 126 -18.89 -17.60 -13.01
C VAL A 126 -19.46 -17.19 -11.65
N THR A 127 -20.78 -17.29 -11.55
CA THR A 127 -21.56 -16.88 -10.37
C THR A 127 -21.84 -18.00 -9.38
N ASP A 128 -21.72 -19.24 -9.82
CA ASP A 128 -22.10 -20.45 -9.08
C ASP A 128 -21.19 -21.63 -9.44
N ALA A 129 -21.34 -22.74 -8.72
CA ALA A 129 -20.51 -23.93 -8.91
C ALA A 129 -20.73 -24.62 -10.26
N SER A 130 -21.95 -24.63 -10.81
CA SER A 130 -22.22 -25.26 -12.11
C SER A 130 -21.46 -24.55 -13.23
N LYS A 131 -21.48 -23.22 -13.22
CA LYS A 131 -20.70 -22.41 -14.17
C LYS A 131 -19.21 -22.51 -13.93
N ALA A 132 -18.77 -22.62 -12.66
CA ALA A 132 -17.37 -22.85 -12.34
C ALA A 132 -16.88 -24.18 -12.92
N ILE A 133 -17.65 -25.26 -12.76
CA ILE A 133 -17.34 -26.58 -13.34
C ILE A 133 -17.27 -26.48 -14.86
N ALA A 134 -18.26 -25.86 -15.51
CA ALA A 134 -18.27 -25.68 -16.96
C ALA A 134 -17.01 -24.95 -17.46
N PHE A 135 -16.61 -23.89 -16.76
CA PHE A 135 -15.37 -23.16 -17.06
C PHE A 135 -14.12 -24.02 -16.86
N ILE A 136 -14.01 -24.76 -15.74
CA ILE A 136 -12.87 -25.64 -15.43
C ILE A 136 -12.69 -26.72 -16.51
N THR A 137 -13.79 -27.21 -17.08
CA THR A 137 -13.80 -28.24 -18.11
C THR A 137 -13.64 -27.72 -19.54
N SER A 138 -13.80 -26.42 -19.79
CA SER A 138 -13.55 -25.83 -21.11
C SER A 138 -12.04 -25.75 -21.35
N ASP A 139 -11.55 -26.30 -22.46
CA ASP A 139 -10.14 -26.16 -22.85
C ASP A 139 -9.89 -24.86 -23.64
N ASP A 140 -10.90 -24.36 -24.35
CA ASP A 140 -10.76 -23.18 -25.23
C ASP A 140 -11.02 -21.86 -24.48
N ASP A 141 -11.99 -21.84 -23.55
CA ASP A 141 -12.38 -20.61 -22.83
C ASP A 141 -11.59 -20.39 -21.52
N ASN A 142 -10.74 -21.35 -21.16
CA ASN A 142 -10.02 -21.36 -19.89
C ASN A 142 -8.53 -21.05 -20.09
N PRO A 143 -8.08 -19.82 -19.77
CA PRO A 143 -6.68 -19.46 -19.96
C PRO A 143 -5.71 -20.38 -19.20
N PHE A 144 -6.11 -20.93 -18.05
CA PHE A 144 -5.25 -21.84 -17.28
C PHE A 144 -5.03 -23.17 -17.99
N ALA A 145 -6.05 -23.68 -18.68
CA ALA A 145 -5.91 -24.89 -19.48
C ALA A 145 -4.95 -24.64 -20.65
N VAL A 146 -5.13 -23.54 -21.36
CA VAL A 146 -4.31 -23.19 -22.53
C VAL A 146 -2.84 -22.94 -22.15
N PHE A 147 -2.58 -22.22 -21.06
CA PHE A 147 -1.22 -21.81 -20.72
C PHE A 147 -0.46 -22.82 -19.86
N CYS A 148 -1.13 -23.59 -19.02
CA CYS A 148 -0.46 -24.41 -18.01
C CYS A 148 -0.45 -25.92 -18.33
N ARG A 149 -1.21 -26.40 -19.33
CA ARG A 149 -1.32 -27.84 -19.64
C ARG A 149 0.03 -28.47 -19.99
N ASP A 150 0.72 -27.93 -20.99
CA ASP A 150 1.98 -28.53 -21.47
C ASP A 150 3.09 -28.48 -20.41
N PRO A 151 3.36 -27.32 -19.75
CA PRO A 151 4.35 -27.28 -18.68
C PRO A 151 4.03 -28.23 -17.52
N LEU A 152 2.75 -28.30 -17.10
CA LEU A 152 2.37 -29.22 -16.02
C LEU A 152 2.56 -30.68 -16.44
N SER A 153 2.23 -31.03 -17.69
CA SER A 153 2.46 -32.36 -18.27
C SER A 153 3.94 -32.73 -18.25
N GLU A 154 4.81 -31.84 -18.71
CA GLU A 154 6.25 -32.04 -18.68
C GLU A 154 6.76 -32.28 -17.26
N ARG A 155 6.32 -31.48 -16.29
CA ARG A 155 6.71 -31.61 -14.88
C ARG A 155 6.21 -32.93 -14.27
N ILE A 156 4.96 -33.31 -14.51
CA ILE A 156 4.39 -34.57 -14.02
C ILE A 156 5.12 -35.77 -14.62
N ASN A 157 5.40 -35.77 -15.93
CA ASN A 157 6.08 -36.88 -16.59
C ASN A 157 7.53 -37.00 -16.12
N THR A 158 8.26 -35.88 -16.07
CA THR A 158 9.68 -35.86 -15.69
C THR A 158 9.88 -36.21 -14.22
N PHE A 159 9.10 -35.60 -13.32
CA PHE A 159 9.25 -35.83 -11.89
C PHE A 159 8.52 -37.09 -11.41
N SER A 160 7.47 -37.53 -12.13
CA SER A 160 6.64 -38.68 -11.77
C SER A 160 6.14 -38.64 -10.30
N PRO A 161 5.47 -37.55 -9.87
CA PRO A 161 5.05 -37.37 -8.47
C PRO A 161 4.07 -38.46 -8.02
N HIS A 162 4.17 -38.85 -6.75
CA HIS A 162 3.18 -39.71 -6.07
C HIS A 162 2.02 -38.88 -5.50
N LEU A 163 2.24 -37.59 -5.28
CA LEU A 163 1.25 -36.66 -4.74
C LEU A 163 1.46 -35.28 -5.38
N LEU A 164 0.37 -34.63 -5.75
CA LEU A 164 0.34 -33.24 -6.20
C LEU A 164 -0.29 -32.36 -5.10
N ILE A 165 0.37 -31.27 -4.74
CA ILE A 165 -0.18 -30.28 -3.80
C ILE A 165 -0.32 -28.94 -4.51
N LEU A 166 -1.56 -28.49 -4.70
CA LEU A 166 -1.90 -27.22 -5.31
C LEU A 166 -2.11 -26.15 -4.23
N CYS A 167 -1.31 -25.09 -4.27
CA CYS A 167 -1.36 -23.99 -3.32
C CYS A 167 -2.17 -22.82 -3.89
N ALA A 168 -3.32 -22.51 -3.27
CA ALA A 168 -4.27 -21.48 -3.70
C ALA A 168 -4.69 -20.59 -2.51
N PRO A 169 -3.77 -19.79 -1.94
CA PRO A 169 -4.03 -18.98 -0.75
C PRO A 169 -5.11 -17.91 -0.90
N SER A 170 -5.47 -17.50 -2.13
CA SER A 170 -6.57 -16.55 -2.36
C SER A 170 -7.72 -17.13 -3.19
N PRO A 171 -8.96 -16.60 -3.05
CA PRO A 171 -10.11 -16.99 -3.86
C PRO A 171 -9.88 -16.87 -5.37
N SER A 172 -9.08 -15.89 -5.81
CA SER A 172 -8.77 -15.63 -7.22
C SER A 172 -8.03 -16.79 -7.90
N GLN A 173 -7.44 -17.69 -7.13
CA GLN A 173 -6.67 -18.82 -7.64
C GLN A 173 -7.49 -20.11 -7.71
N GLY A 174 -8.71 -20.14 -7.16
CA GLY A 174 -9.52 -21.37 -7.05
C GLY A 174 -9.82 -22.03 -8.38
N LEU A 175 -10.31 -21.24 -9.35
CA LEU A 175 -10.61 -21.75 -10.70
C LEU A 175 -9.36 -22.30 -11.38
N ALA A 176 -8.20 -21.66 -11.19
CA ALA A 176 -6.94 -22.12 -11.72
C ALA A 176 -6.50 -23.43 -11.04
N ALA A 177 -6.60 -23.52 -9.71
CA ALA A 177 -6.30 -24.73 -8.94
C ALA A 177 -7.13 -25.93 -9.44
N PHE A 178 -8.45 -25.79 -9.56
CA PHE A 178 -9.30 -26.89 -10.05
C PHE A 178 -9.00 -27.27 -11.50
N THR A 179 -8.64 -26.30 -12.36
CA THR A 179 -8.21 -26.55 -13.74
C THR A 179 -6.92 -27.38 -13.79
N LEU A 180 -5.90 -26.99 -13.01
CA LEU A 180 -4.65 -27.76 -12.92
C LEU A 180 -4.88 -29.15 -12.33
N SER A 181 -5.80 -29.28 -11.37
CA SER A 181 -6.18 -30.55 -10.77
C SER A 181 -6.80 -31.51 -11.79
N ARG A 182 -7.73 -31.02 -12.63
CA ARG A 182 -8.30 -31.77 -13.76
C ARG A 182 -7.20 -32.24 -14.70
N ILE A 183 -6.36 -31.31 -15.17
CA ILE A 183 -5.29 -31.59 -16.13
C ILE A 183 -4.33 -32.64 -15.59
N ALA A 184 -3.93 -32.53 -14.31
CA ALA A 184 -3.06 -33.51 -13.67
C ALA A 184 -3.66 -34.92 -13.68
N LYS A 185 -4.97 -35.05 -13.40
CA LYS A 185 -5.68 -36.33 -13.42
C LYS A 185 -5.88 -36.88 -14.84
N GLU A 186 -5.97 -36.03 -15.85
CA GLU A 186 -5.96 -36.46 -17.27
C GLU A 186 -4.60 -37.02 -17.68
N ILE A 187 -3.51 -36.33 -17.31
CA ILE A 187 -2.13 -36.76 -17.62
C ILE A 187 -1.80 -38.07 -16.91
N ARG A 188 -2.17 -38.18 -15.62
CA ARG A 188 -1.92 -39.37 -14.80
C ARG A 188 -3.18 -39.77 -14.03
N PRO A 189 -4.04 -40.61 -14.61
CA PRO A 189 -5.21 -41.13 -13.92
C PRO A 189 -4.81 -41.78 -12.59
N GLY A 190 -5.46 -41.32 -11.51
CA GLY A 190 -5.21 -41.84 -10.16
C GLY A 190 -4.11 -41.12 -9.36
N ILE A 191 -3.47 -40.07 -9.89
CA ILE A 191 -2.61 -39.21 -9.06
C ILE A 191 -3.47 -38.54 -7.96
N PRO A 192 -3.12 -38.72 -6.67
CA PRO A 192 -3.75 -37.96 -5.59
C PRO A 192 -3.43 -36.47 -5.72
N VAL A 193 -4.46 -35.64 -5.61
CA VAL A 193 -4.32 -34.18 -5.61
C VAL A 193 -4.87 -33.60 -4.31
N VAL A 194 -4.06 -32.80 -3.64
CA VAL A 194 -4.44 -32.04 -2.45
C VAL A 194 -4.45 -30.55 -2.78
N ILE A 195 -5.53 -29.85 -2.42
CA ILE A 195 -5.60 -28.39 -2.54
C ILE A 195 -5.43 -27.77 -1.15
N ILE A 196 -4.49 -26.84 -1.01
CA ILE A 196 -4.26 -26.10 0.23
C ILE A 196 -4.45 -24.61 -0.01
N GLY A 197 -5.27 -23.94 0.82
CA GLY A 197 -5.51 -22.50 0.69
C GLY A 197 -6.88 -22.04 1.16
N THR A 198 -7.48 -21.09 0.45
CA THR A 198 -8.80 -20.55 0.81
C THR A 198 -9.86 -21.67 0.81
N PRO A 199 -10.75 -21.74 1.82
CA PRO A 199 -11.80 -22.75 1.84
C PRO A 199 -12.77 -22.56 0.67
N TYR A 200 -12.86 -23.59 -0.18
CA TYR A 200 -13.92 -23.72 -1.18
C TYR A 200 -14.99 -24.69 -0.65
N PRO A 201 -16.27 -24.54 -1.04
CA PRO A 201 -17.31 -25.48 -0.65
C PRO A 201 -16.98 -26.89 -1.17
N GLN A 202 -16.50 -27.76 -0.27
CA GLN A 202 -15.89 -29.03 -0.67
C GLN A 202 -16.85 -29.96 -1.42
N SER A 203 -18.14 -29.88 -1.11
CA SER A 203 -19.17 -30.70 -1.75
C SER A 203 -19.35 -30.42 -3.24
N LEU A 204 -19.02 -29.20 -3.70
CA LEU A 204 -19.35 -28.74 -5.05
C LEU A 204 -18.33 -29.20 -6.11
N PHE A 205 -17.09 -29.51 -5.69
CA PHE A 205 -16.00 -29.87 -6.61
C PHE A 205 -15.49 -31.29 -6.38
N LYS A 206 -16.38 -32.17 -5.91
CA LYS A 206 -16.07 -33.59 -5.70
C LYS A 206 -15.56 -34.21 -7.01
N GLY A 207 -14.40 -34.85 -6.95
CA GLY A 207 -13.75 -35.49 -8.10
C GLY A 207 -12.56 -34.70 -8.67
N PHE A 208 -12.52 -33.37 -8.50
CA PHE A 208 -11.36 -32.59 -8.94
C PHE A 208 -10.14 -32.85 -8.06
N TYR A 209 -10.32 -33.02 -6.76
CA TYR A 209 -9.26 -33.28 -5.79
C TYR A 209 -9.63 -34.43 -4.86
N ASP A 210 -8.64 -34.96 -4.15
CA ASP A 210 -8.78 -36.11 -3.23
C ASP A 210 -8.78 -35.65 -1.77
N ALA A 211 -8.15 -34.49 -1.49
CA ALA A 211 -8.21 -33.85 -0.18
C ALA A 211 -8.09 -32.32 -0.29
N ALA A 212 -8.68 -31.58 0.65
CA ALA A 212 -8.49 -30.13 0.79
C ALA A 212 -8.13 -29.75 2.24
N ALA A 213 -7.30 -28.73 2.42
CA ALA A 213 -6.88 -28.23 3.73
C ALA A 213 -6.74 -26.69 3.73
N THR A 214 -6.93 -26.06 4.87
CA THR A 214 -6.53 -24.66 5.06
C THR A 214 -5.03 -24.56 5.44
N PRO A 215 -4.41 -23.38 5.35
CA PRO A 215 -3.03 -23.17 5.82
C PRO A 215 -2.80 -23.54 7.30
N GLU A 216 -3.82 -23.45 8.14
CA GLU A 216 -3.78 -23.82 9.55
C GLU A 216 -3.84 -25.35 9.75
N GLU A 217 -4.42 -26.06 8.79
CA GLU A 217 -4.59 -27.51 8.80
C GLU A 217 -3.38 -28.28 8.22
N ILE A 218 -2.26 -27.62 7.93
CA ILE A 218 -1.04 -28.26 7.39
C ILE A 218 -0.58 -29.43 8.27
N GLY A 219 -0.76 -29.36 9.59
CA GLY A 219 -0.45 -30.49 10.49
C GLY A 219 -1.19 -31.79 10.12
N SER A 220 -2.42 -31.68 9.61
CA SER A 220 -3.23 -32.81 9.14
C SER A 220 -2.73 -33.41 7.83
N LEU A 221 -1.84 -32.73 7.10
CA LEU A 221 -1.31 -33.21 5.83
C LEU A 221 -0.50 -34.50 6.01
N THR A 222 0.13 -34.70 7.18
CA THR A 222 0.92 -35.91 7.49
C THR A 222 0.09 -37.19 7.43
N SER A 223 -1.11 -37.20 8.02
CA SER A 223 -2.01 -38.35 7.98
C SER A 223 -2.52 -38.62 6.57
N ARG A 224 -2.73 -37.56 5.78
CA ARG A 224 -3.14 -37.66 4.37
C ARG A 224 -2.02 -38.22 3.49
N ILE A 225 -0.79 -37.74 3.65
CA ILE A 225 0.37 -38.29 2.93
C ILE A 225 0.51 -39.79 3.23
N ARG A 226 0.37 -40.19 4.50
CA ARG A 226 0.36 -41.61 4.88
C ARG A 226 -0.77 -42.39 4.21
N ALA A 227 -1.98 -41.83 4.17
CA ALA A 227 -3.13 -42.46 3.51
C ALA A 227 -2.91 -42.65 1.98
N PHE A 228 -2.10 -41.80 1.36
CA PHE A 228 -1.67 -41.93 -0.04
C PHE A 228 -0.42 -42.81 -0.23
N GLY A 229 -0.02 -43.58 0.79
CA GLY A 229 1.13 -44.49 0.73
C GLY A 229 2.48 -43.82 0.97
N GLY A 230 2.49 -42.58 1.44
CA GLY A 230 3.71 -41.88 1.85
C GLY A 230 4.22 -42.30 3.24
N PRO A 231 5.44 -41.87 3.60
CA PRO A 231 6.05 -42.19 4.88
C PRO A 231 5.30 -41.53 6.04
N SER A 232 5.54 -42.02 7.26
CA SER A 232 5.24 -41.24 8.45
C SER A 232 6.21 -40.07 8.52
N ILE A 233 5.70 -38.86 8.44
CA ILE A 233 6.49 -37.64 8.55
C ILE A 233 6.36 -37.16 9.99
N GLU A 234 7.49 -37.04 10.68
CA GLU A 234 7.51 -36.19 11.86
C GLU A 234 7.61 -34.75 11.38
N PRO A 235 6.72 -33.83 11.82
CA PRO A 235 6.78 -32.43 11.43
C PRO A 235 8.16 -31.83 11.71
N PHE A 236 9.02 -31.82 10.69
CA PHE A 236 10.38 -31.34 10.83
C PHE A 236 10.34 -29.81 10.76
N ARG A 237 10.92 -29.17 11.77
CA ARG A 237 10.91 -27.71 11.91
C ARG A 237 12.26 -27.12 11.50
N SER A 238 12.81 -27.57 10.38
CA SER A 238 13.96 -26.86 9.78
C SER A 238 13.48 -25.73 8.89
N PHE A 239 14.36 -24.77 8.67
CA PHE A 239 14.16 -23.70 7.70
C PHE A 239 13.79 -24.27 6.32
N PRO A 240 12.90 -23.62 5.53
CA PRO A 240 12.54 -24.09 4.20
C PRO A 240 13.76 -24.25 3.30
N GLY A 241 13.83 -25.40 2.61
CA GLY A 241 14.83 -25.62 1.57
C GLY A 241 14.55 -24.72 0.37
N LEU A 242 15.11 -23.51 0.35
CA LEU A 242 14.87 -22.54 -0.73
C LEU A 242 15.47 -22.94 -2.08
N HIS A 243 16.30 -23.99 -2.11
CA HIS A 243 16.96 -24.51 -3.31
C HIS A 243 16.01 -25.07 -4.37
N ILE A 244 14.76 -25.41 -4.01
CA ILE A 244 13.76 -25.87 -4.99
C ILE A 244 13.04 -24.73 -5.71
N PHE A 245 13.22 -23.48 -5.27
CA PHE A 245 12.52 -22.32 -5.80
C PHE A 245 13.38 -21.58 -6.84
N PRO A 246 12.78 -21.12 -7.96
CA PRO A 246 13.48 -20.36 -8.99
C PRO A 246 13.59 -18.88 -8.60
N LEU A 247 14.47 -18.57 -7.64
CA LEU A 247 14.57 -17.23 -7.02
C LEU A 247 14.79 -16.11 -8.05
N GLU A 248 15.50 -16.42 -9.14
CA GLU A 248 15.84 -15.49 -10.22
C GLU A 248 14.70 -15.21 -11.20
N GLN A 249 13.57 -15.91 -11.11
CA GLN A 249 12.42 -15.76 -12.01
C GLN A 249 11.29 -14.89 -11.43
N TYR A 250 11.37 -14.54 -10.15
CA TYR A 250 10.41 -13.63 -9.53
C TYR A 250 10.63 -12.22 -10.05
N ALA A 251 9.53 -11.51 -10.32
CA ALA A 251 9.50 -10.21 -10.98
C ALA A 251 9.93 -9.05 -10.06
N SER A 252 11.05 -9.22 -9.37
CA SER A 252 11.69 -8.25 -8.48
C SER A 252 13.21 -8.29 -8.68
N PRO A 253 13.92 -7.17 -8.44
CA PRO A 253 15.38 -7.11 -8.59
C PRO A 253 16.12 -7.94 -7.55
N GLU A 254 15.47 -8.24 -6.42
CA GLU A 254 15.99 -9.07 -5.34
C GLU A 254 14.88 -9.94 -4.73
N PRO A 255 15.20 -11.15 -4.25
CA PRO A 255 14.22 -12.05 -3.67
C PRO A 255 13.62 -11.48 -2.38
N VAL A 256 12.29 -11.45 -2.31
CA VAL A 256 11.54 -11.14 -1.09
C VAL A 256 10.94 -12.43 -0.53
N LEU A 257 11.32 -12.77 0.71
CA LEU A 257 10.87 -13.99 1.35
C LEU A 257 9.61 -13.73 2.20
N PRO A 258 8.49 -14.39 1.91
CA PRO A 258 7.37 -14.40 2.83
C PRO A 258 7.70 -15.25 4.06
N ILE A 259 7.38 -14.75 5.25
CA ILE A 259 7.61 -15.47 6.50
C ILE A 259 6.42 -15.28 7.44
N SER A 260 6.04 -16.32 8.19
CA SER A 260 5.06 -16.13 9.26
C SER A 260 5.74 -15.78 10.58
N ASP A 261 5.00 -15.11 11.45
CA ASP A 261 5.38 -14.94 12.86
C ASP A 261 5.68 -16.28 13.55
N LEU A 262 4.90 -17.32 13.25
CA LEU A 262 5.11 -18.68 13.78
C LEU A 262 6.40 -19.32 13.30
N ASP A 263 6.84 -19.01 12.08
CA ASP A 263 8.13 -19.47 11.56
C ASP A 263 9.27 -18.70 12.25
N MET A 264 9.15 -17.37 12.39
CA MET A 264 10.14 -16.54 13.07
C MET A 264 10.44 -17.04 14.50
N ARG A 265 9.43 -17.44 15.27
CA ARG A 265 9.60 -17.99 16.62
C ARG A 265 10.47 -19.25 16.68
N LYS A 266 10.55 -20.01 15.59
CA LYS A 266 11.22 -21.31 15.54
C LYS A 266 12.63 -21.22 14.97
N ILE A 267 12.95 -20.13 14.29
CA ILE A 267 14.23 -19.96 13.63
C ILE A 267 15.22 -19.39 14.64
N SER A 268 16.34 -20.08 14.86
CA SER A 268 17.44 -19.52 15.66
C SER A 268 18.08 -18.35 14.93
N GLU A 269 18.68 -17.41 15.68
CA GLU A 269 19.40 -16.27 15.07
C GLU A 269 20.46 -16.73 14.07
N ASP A 270 21.20 -17.80 14.39
CA ASP A 270 22.21 -18.38 13.50
C ASP A 270 21.60 -18.91 12.19
N SER A 271 20.46 -19.63 12.28
CA SER A 271 19.77 -20.14 11.09
C SER A 271 19.24 -19.00 10.21
N PHE A 272 18.79 -17.91 10.82
CA PHE A 272 18.36 -16.72 10.10
C PHE A 272 19.54 -16.00 9.42
N ALA A 273 20.68 -15.91 10.09
CA ALA A 273 21.90 -15.35 9.51
C ALA A 273 22.40 -16.21 8.33
N ASP A 274 22.38 -17.54 8.48
CA ASP A 274 22.77 -18.47 7.42
C ASP A 274 21.88 -18.31 6.19
N LEU A 275 20.58 -18.13 6.37
CA LEU A 275 19.65 -17.84 5.28
C LEU A 275 20.04 -16.57 4.51
N ILE A 276 20.24 -15.46 5.23
CA ILE A 276 20.60 -14.17 4.64
C ILE A 276 21.89 -14.32 3.83
N ASN A 277 22.88 -15.03 4.37
CA ASN A 277 24.17 -15.22 3.73
C ASN A 277 24.10 -16.17 2.53
N GLN A 278 23.42 -17.30 2.68
CA GLN A 278 23.34 -18.36 1.67
C GLN A 278 22.54 -17.90 0.44
N PHE A 279 21.39 -17.25 0.66
CA PHE A 279 20.46 -16.89 -0.41
C PHE A 279 20.47 -15.40 -0.75
N ARG A 280 21.28 -14.60 -0.05
CA ARG A 280 21.36 -13.13 -0.22
C ARG A 280 20.01 -12.42 -0.05
N ILE A 281 19.13 -13.00 0.76
CA ILE A 281 17.81 -12.43 1.05
C ILE A 281 17.95 -11.41 2.17
N ARG A 282 17.61 -10.15 1.87
CA ARG A 282 17.64 -9.05 2.85
C ARG A 282 16.25 -8.48 3.14
N THR A 283 15.26 -8.87 2.34
CA THR A 283 13.93 -8.29 2.37
C THR A 283 12.90 -9.38 2.66
N PHE A 284 12.06 -9.15 3.67
CA PHE A 284 11.10 -10.12 4.19
C PHE A 284 9.69 -9.52 4.24
N PHE A 285 8.71 -10.33 3.85
CA PHE A 285 7.30 -9.97 3.94
C PHE A 285 6.63 -10.82 5.02
N MET A 286 6.50 -10.27 6.22
CA MET A 286 5.96 -10.99 7.38
C MET A 286 4.43 -10.99 7.36
N ILE A 287 3.86 -12.19 7.40
CA ILE A 287 2.42 -12.42 7.52
C ILE A 287 2.15 -12.76 8.99
N HIS A 288 1.45 -11.87 9.70
CA HIS A 288 1.04 -12.10 11.08
C HIS A 288 -0.21 -12.99 11.09
N GLU A 289 -0.08 -14.21 11.58
CA GLU A 289 -1.17 -15.19 11.69
C GLU A 289 -1.74 -15.27 13.13
N ASP A 290 -0.94 -14.93 14.16
CA ASP A 290 -1.29 -15.10 15.57
C ASP A 290 -1.64 -13.78 16.27
N TYR A 291 -2.92 -13.59 16.61
CA TYR A 291 -3.47 -12.34 17.16
C TYR A 291 -3.01 -11.96 18.58
N THR A 292 -2.28 -12.83 19.28
CA THR A 292 -2.06 -12.66 20.72
C THR A 292 -0.82 -11.86 21.09
N GLU A 293 0.27 -11.99 20.33
CA GLU A 293 1.55 -11.31 20.63
C GLU A 293 1.83 -10.14 19.69
N ASP A 294 2.84 -9.33 20.02
CA ASP A 294 3.30 -8.26 19.14
C ASP A 294 4.31 -8.82 18.11
N PRO A 295 3.99 -8.80 16.80
CA PRO A 295 4.89 -9.35 15.78
C PRO A 295 6.25 -8.66 15.74
N PHE A 296 6.36 -7.42 16.22
CA PHE A 296 7.63 -6.68 16.24
C PHE A 296 8.61 -7.23 17.28
N ALA A 297 8.12 -7.90 18.33
CA ALA A 297 8.97 -8.53 19.33
C ALA A 297 9.79 -9.69 18.73
N LEU A 298 9.24 -10.39 17.74
CA LEU A 298 9.83 -11.56 17.08
C LEU A 298 10.91 -11.21 16.06
N LEU A 299 11.00 -9.94 15.65
CA LEU A 299 11.99 -9.51 14.68
C LEU A 299 13.39 -9.46 15.32
N PRO A 300 14.42 -10.02 14.65
CA PRO A 300 15.78 -9.94 15.13
C PRO A 300 16.26 -8.49 15.15
N GLU A 301 17.14 -8.16 16.08
CA GLU A 301 17.71 -6.83 16.15
C GLU A 301 18.56 -6.53 14.91
N SER A 302 18.34 -5.36 14.32
CA SER A 302 19.21 -4.87 13.25
C SER A 302 20.54 -4.44 13.87
N LYS A 303 21.51 -5.35 13.89
CA LYS A 303 22.91 -5.02 14.21
C LYS A 303 23.43 -4.17 13.05
N GLY A 304 23.35 -2.85 13.16
CA GLY A 304 23.72 -1.90 12.09
C GLY A 304 25.02 -2.32 11.39
N GLY A 305 24.97 -2.51 10.06
CA GLY A 305 26.05 -3.09 9.27
C GLY A 305 25.56 -3.61 7.91
N GLU A 306 26.42 -4.32 7.18
CA GLU A 306 26.12 -4.89 5.84
C GLU A 306 24.94 -5.88 5.79
N LEU A 307 24.45 -6.35 6.95
CA LEU A 307 23.39 -7.34 7.11
C LEU A 307 22.03 -6.74 7.52
N SER A 308 21.77 -5.47 7.22
CA SER A 308 20.48 -4.86 7.56
C SER A 308 19.33 -5.56 6.83
N CYS A 309 18.42 -6.18 7.59
CA CYS A 309 17.19 -6.76 7.07
C CYS A 309 16.08 -5.71 7.01
N HIS A 310 15.17 -5.89 6.06
CA HIS A 310 14.03 -5.01 5.86
C HIS A 310 12.72 -5.80 5.87
N TYR A 311 11.74 -5.27 6.58
CA TYR A 311 10.47 -5.96 6.80
C TYR A 311 9.28 -5.12 6.34
N ALA A 312 8.36 -5.78 5.62
CA ALA A 312 6.96 -5.43 5.64
C ALA A 312 6.22 -6.34 6.62
N VAL A 313 5.28 -5.78 7.38
CA VAL A 313 4.43 -6.56 8.30
C VAL A 313 2.98 -6.43 7.88
N GLN A 314 2.32 -7.54 7.57
CA GLN A 314 0.89 -7.58 7.33
C GLN A 314 0.14 -7.93 8.61
N ARG A 315 -0.79 -7.08 9.05
CA ARG A 315 -1.61 -7.32 10.25
C ARG A 315 -2.97 -6.61 10.18
N ASN A 316 -3.89 -7.00 11.05
CA ASN A 316 -5.15 -6.25 11.22
C ASN A 316 -4.91 -4.89 11.89
N LEU A 317 -5.77 -3.92 11.55
CA LEU A 317 -5.85 -2.60 12.19
C LEU A 317 -7.02 -2.61 13.18
N ASP A 318 -6.82 -3.27 14.31
CA ASP A 318 -7.85 -3.56 15.31
C ASP A 318 -7.54 -3.03 16.71
N ARG A 319 -6.28 -2.66 16.96
CA ARG A 319 -5.82 -2.14 18.26
C ARG A 319 -4.86 -0.95 18.11
N GLU A 320 -4.87 -0.12 19.15
CA GLU A 320 -3.86 0.92 19.32
C GLU A 320 -2.49 0.29 19.53
N ILE A 321 -1.47 0.84 18.90
CA ILE A 321 -0.07 0.49 19.15
C ILE A 321 0.65 1.78 19.54
N ASP A 322 1.36 1.73 20.65
CA ASP A 322 2.08 2.88 21.19
C ASP A 322 3.26 3.30 20.31
N LYS A 323 3.76 4.50 20.59
CA LYS A 323 4.78 5.15 19.78
C LYS A 323 6.14 4.47 19.95
N GLU A 324 6.48 4.06 21.17
CA GLU A 324 7.74 3.41 21.52
C GLU A 324 7.88 2.07 20.78
N THR A 325 6.81 1.27 20.73
CA THR A 325 6.73 0.03 19.95
C THR A 325 6.99 0.29 18.46
N MET A 326 6.39 1.34 17.87
CA MET A 326 6.61 1.68 16.46
C MET A 326 8.05 2.16 16.17
N ILE A 327 8.64 2.93 17.08
CA ILE A 327 10.06 3.34 16.98
C ILE A 327 10.96 2.11 17.06
N GLY A 328 10.68 1.19 17.99
CA GLY A 328 11.41 -0.08 18.11
C GLY A 328 11.30 -0.93 16.85
N ALA A 329 10.09 -1.07 16.30
CA ALA A 329 9.84 -1.78 15.05
C ALA A 329 10.65 -1.18 13.87
N TYR A 330 10.67 0.14 13.73
CA TYR A 330 11.47 0.81 12.71
C TYR A 330 12.98 0.54 12.90
N GLY A 331 13.46 0.59 14.14
CA GLY A 331 14.84 0.26 14.51
C GLY A 331 15.23 -1.19 14.14
N LYS A 332 14.28 -2.12 14.23
CA LYS A 332 14.46 -3.51 13.79
C LYS A 332 14.38 -3.73 12.27
N GLY A 333 14.16 -2.68 11.47
CA GLY A 333 14.13 -2.76 10.01
C GLY A 333 12.72 -2.78 9.40
N VAL A 334 11.66 -2.60 10.18
CA VAL A 334 10.30 -2.44 9.62
C VAL A 334 10.26 -1.15 8.80
N ARG A 335 9.84 -1.26 7.54
CA ARG A 335 9.68 -0.13 6.62
C ARG A 335 8.25 0.08 6.18
N MET A 336 7.44 -0.98 6.23
CA MET A 336 6.04 -0.93 5.84
C MET A 336 5.17 -1.76 6.77
N ILE A 337 3.96 -1.27 7.05
CA ILE A 337 2.89 -2.09 7.61
C ILE A 337 1.73 -2.11 6.62
N VAL A 338 1.29 -3.33 6.27
CA VAL A 338 0.08 -3.60 5.49
C VAL A 338 -1.06 -3.85 6.47
N TRP A 339 -1.85 -2.82 6.70
CA TRP A 339 -3.01 -2.83 7.58
C TRP A 339 -4.21 -3.45 6.86
N LYS A 340 -4.85 -4.44 7.48
CA LYS A 340 -6.08 -5.06 6.96
C LYS A 340 -7.23 -4.88 7.94
N ASN A 341 -8.45 -5.04 7.45
CA ASN A 341 -9.67 -5.20 8.27
C ASN A 341 -9.74 -4.17 9.42
N PRO A 342 -9.79 -2.86 9.13
CA PRO A 342 -9.90 -1.86 10.18
C PRO A 342 -11.16 -2.11 11.02
N THR A 343 -10.99 -2.37 12.31
CA THR A 343 -12.11 -2.63 13.24
C THR A 343 -11.91 -1.87 14.54
N GLY A 344 -12.93 -1.15 15.01
CA GLY A 344 -12.87 -0.38 16.25
C GLY A 344 -13.11 1.12 16.03
N SER A 345 -12.81 1.94 17.05
CA SER A 345 -13.04 3.39 16.97
C SER A 345 -11.99 4.08 16.09
N VAL A 346 -12.43 4.98 15.21
CA VAL A 346 -11.55 5.74 14.31
C VAL A 346 -10.44 6.46 15.08
N ASN A 347 -10.73 7.03 16.26
CA ASN A 347 -9.71 7.71 17.09
C ASN A 347 -8.56 6.79 17.52
N SER A 348 -8.85 5.54 17.87
CA SER A 348 -7.81 4.57 18.26
C SER A 348 -7.01 4.11 17.05
N LEU A 349 -7.69 3.77 15.95
CA LEU A 349 -7.05 3.30 14.73
C LEU A 349 -6.14 4.37 14.10
N THR A 350 -6.59 5.61 14.06
CA THR A 350 -5.82 6.74 13.53
C THR A 350 -4.57 7.03 14.34
N ARG A 351 -4.59 6.77 15.66
CA ARG A 351 -3.40 6.92 16.51
C ARG A 351 -2.31 5.89 16.17
N SER A 352 -2.66 4.63 15.92
CA SER A 352 -1.69 3.63 15.44
C SER A 352 -1.04 4.06 14.12
N LEU A 353 -1.85 4.57 13.19
CA LEU A 353 -1.37 5.07 11.90
C LEU A 353 -0.43 6.28 12.07
N TRP A 354 -0.79 7.22 12.95
CA TRP A 354 0.07 8.35 13.33
C TRP A 354 1.39 7.89 13.93
N ASN A 355 1.37 6.97 14.90
CA ASN A 355 2.56 6.47 15.57
C ASN A 355 3.50 5.76 14.58
N ALA A 356 2.98 4.94 13.68
CA ALA A 356 3.75 4.30 12.62
C ALA A 356 4.37 5.33 11.67
N SER A 357 3.56 6.31 11.22
CA SER A 357 4.04 7.36 10.31
C SER A 357 5.11 8.24 10.95
N ASP A 358 4.96 8.60 12.23
CA ASP A 358 5.92 9.42 12.98
C ASP A 358 7.24 8.66 13.21
N ALA A 359 7.19 7.33 13.34
CA ALA A 359 8.36 6.46 13.35
C ALA A 359 9.03 6.30 11.97
N GLY A 360 8.44 6.84 10.90
CA GLY A 360 8.96 6.73 9.53
C GLY A 360 8.56 5.44 8.81
N ILE A 361 7.57 4.70 9.33
CA ILE A 361 7.02 3.49 8.73
C ILE A 361 5.91 3.86 7.74
N TRP A 362 5.96 3.25 6.56
CA TRP A 362 4.93 3.41 5.55
C TRP A 362 3.66 2.65 5.93
N ASN A 363 2.54 3.37 6.00
CA ASN A 363 1.22 2.77 6.20
C ASN A 363 0.59 2.47 4.84
N HIS A 364 0.37 1.19 4.55
CA HIS A 364 -0.45 0.72 3.43
C HIS A 364 -1.75 0.11 3.97
N VAL A 365 -2.90 0.75 3.73
CA VAL A 365 -4.17 0.29 4.30
C VAL A 365 -5.04 -0.40 3.25
N ILE A 366 -5.44 -1.63 3.54
CA ILE A 366 -6.35 -2.44 2.74
C ILE A 366 -7.72 -2.42 3.41
N VAL A 367 -8.69 -1.83 2.73
CA VAL A 367 -10.05 -1.64 3.24
C VAL A 367 -11.02 -2.44 2.37
N ASN A 368 -12.01 -3.11 2.96
CA ASN A 368 -13.05 -3.81 2.21
C ASN A 368 -14.37 -3.05 2.35
N THR A 369 -14.85 -2.46 1.25
CA THR A 369 -16.09 -1.66 1.26
C THR A 369 -17.39 -2.45 1.23
N VAL A 370 -17.33 -3.76 1.02
CA VAL A 370 -18.52 -4.59 0.86
C VAL A 370 -19.17 -4.85 2.22
N GLY A 371 -20.39 -4.35 2.41
CA GLY A 371 -21.14 -4.47 3.66
C GLY A 371 -20.73 -3.47 4.74
N MET A 372 -20.10 -2.36 4.37
CA MET A 372 -19.53 -1.40 5.32
C MET A 372 -20.51 -0.77 6.31
N ASP A 373 -20.03 -0.65 7.54
CA ASP A 373 -20.60 0.20 8.58
C ASP A 373 -20.31 1.70 8.32
N PRO A 374 -20.99 2.63 9.02
CA PRO A 374 -20.68 4.05 8.93
C PRO A 374 -19.23 4.41 9.32
N SER A 375 -18.62 3.66 10.24
CA SER A 375 -17.27 3.93 10.75
C SER A 375 -16.20 3.84 9.65
N SER A 376 -16.47 3.01 8.65
CA SER A 376 -15.59 2.85 7.51
C SER A 376 -15.56 4.06 6.57
N LYS A 377 -16.65 4.83 6.48
CA LYS A 377 -16.65 6.10 5.72
C LYS A 377 -15.74 7.13 6.36
N ASP A 378 -15.75 7.21 7.69
CA ASP A 378 -14.86 8.09 8.45
C ASP A 378 -13.40 7.68 8.29
N MET A 379 -13.11 6.38 8.23
CA MET A 379 -11.76 5.88 7.92
C MET A 379 -11.33 6.27 6.50
N ILE A 380 -12.17 6.07 5.48
CA ILE A 380 -11.86 6.51 4.10
C ILE A 380 -11.62 8.02 4.04
N HIS A 381 -12.46 8.80 4.73
CA HIS A 381 -12.28 10.24 4.85
C HIS A 381 -10.95 10.60 5.53
N PHE A 382 -10.58 9.90 6.60
CA PHE A 382 -9.29 10.10 7.26
C PHE A 382 -8.10 9.78 6.34
N MET A 383 -8.11 8.63 5.66
CA MET A 383 -7.01 8.21 4.78
C MET A 383 -6.81 9.18 3.62
N THR A 384 -7.91 9.63 3.02
CA THR A 384 -7.85 10.65 1.96
C THR A 384 -7.31 11.96 2.52
N THR A 385 -7.85 12.48 3.62
CA THR A 385 -7.46 13.81 4.17
C THR A 385 -6.10 13.85 4.86
N ASN A 386 -5.43 12.70 5.04
CA ASN A 386 -4.13 12.61 5.70
C ASN A 386 -3.15 11.68 4.96
N PRO A 387 -2.77 11.99 3.71
CA PRO A 387 -1.82 11.20 2.93
C PRO A 387 -0.41 11.22 3.52
N ASN A 388 -0.11 12.17 4.40
CA ASN A 388 1.13 12.22 5.18
C ASN A 388 1.15 11.25 6.38
N ILE A 389 0.07 10.48 6.60
CA ILE A 389 -0.07 9.45 7.63
C ILE A 389 -0.37 8.12 6.95
N VAL A 390 -1.41 8.10 6.13
CA VAL A 390 -1.83 6.94 5.35
C VAL A 390 -1.28 7.12 3.95
N HIS A 391 -0.06 6.63 3.79
CA HIS A 391 0.77 6.89 2.63
C HIS A 391 0.22 6.23 1.35
N SER A 392 -0.41 5.07 1.50
CA SER A 392 -1.11 4.39 0.42
C SER A 392 -2.28 3.58 0.98
N TRP A 393 -3.27 3.33 0.15
CA TRP A 393 -4.39 2.49 0.54
C TRP A 393 -5.11 1.95 -0.70
N VAL A 394 -5.84 0.86 -0.49
CA VAL A 394 -6.59 0.17 -1.53
C VAL A 394 -7.95 -0.26 -1.01
N ASN A 395 -8.97 -0.13 -1.86
CA ASN A 395 -10.30 -0.64 -1.57
C ASN A 395 -10.48 -2.00 -2.28
N LEU A 396 -10.63 -3.07 -1.51
CA LEU A 396 -11.05 -4.37 -2.02
C LEU A 396 -12.56 -4.38 -2.17
N ILE A 397 -13.04 -4.53 -3.42
CA ILE A 397 -14.46 -4.69 -3.73
C ILE A 397 -14.72 -6.17 -3.99
N CYS A 398 -14.71 -7.00 -2.94
CA CYS A 398 -15.03 -8.43 -3.11
C CYS A 398 -16.52 -8.63 -3.34
N THR A 399 -16.96 -8.84 -4.59
CA THR A 399 -18.32 -9.28 -4.87
C THR A 399 -18.58 -10.63 -4.20
N HIS A 400 -19.75 -10.81 -3.55
CA HIS A 400 -20.09 -11.95 -2.71
C HIS A 400 -20.02 -13.36 -3.35
N THR A 401 -19.67 -13.49 -4.63
CA THR A 401 -19.52 -14.81 -5.24
C THR A 401 -18.16 -15.40 -4.87
N SER A 402 -18.18 -16.63 -4.34
CA SER A 402 -17.01 -17.37 -3.82
C SER A 402 -15.88 -17.61 -4.84
N PHE A 403 -16.08 -17.22 -6.10
CA PHE A 403 -15.17 -17.41 -7.24
C PHE A 403 -14.71 -16.08 -7.86
N ALA A 404 -15.19 -14.94 -7.36
CA ALA A 404 -14.91 -13.61 -7.89
C ALA A 404 -13.96 -12.82 -6.98
N GLY A 405 -12.66 -12.94 -7.23
CA GLY A 405 -11.64 -12.14 -6.55
C GLY A 405 -11.41 -10.77 -7.20
N HIS A 406 -12.44 -10.07 -7.70
CA HIS A 406 -12.20 -8.77 -8.34
C HIS A 406 -11.83 -7.73 -7.28
N CYS A 407 -10.54 -7.44 -7.16
CA CYS A 407 -10.08 -6.28 -6.41
C CYS A 407 -9.89 -5.15 -7.40
N GLU A 408 -10.92 -4.34 -7.62
CA GLU A 408 -10.72 -3.07 -8.31
C GLU A 408 -10.00 -2.12 -7.34
N LEU A 409 -8.69 -1.95 -7.55
CA LEU A 409 -7.89 -0.99 -6.81
C LEU A 409 -8.29 0.43 -7.25
N LYS A 410 -9.34 0.98 -6.65
CA LYS A 410 -9.64 2.41 -6.76
C LYS A 410 -8.82 3.17 -5.72
N ALA A 411 -7.80 3.89 -6.17
CA ALA A 411 -7.29 5.01 -5.40
C ALA A 411 -8.46 6.00 -5.23
N GLY A 412 -8.85 6.29 -3.99
CA GLY A 412 -10.06 7.07 -3.75
C GLY A 412 -9.97 8.52 -4.19
N ASP A 413 -11.14 9.16 -4.14
CA ASP A 413 -11.33 10.55 -4.54
C ASP A 413 -10.44 11.51 -3.76
N GLN A 414 -10.16 12.65 -4.40
CA GLN A 414 -9.32 13.69 -3.85
C GLN A 414 -9.94 14.27 -2.59
N SER A 415 -9.13 14.39 -1.55
CA SER A 415 -9.48 14.87 -0.21
C SER A 415 -10.00 16.31 -0.20
N TYR A 416 -9.67 17.07 -1.25
CA TYR A 416 -10.05 18.46 -1.48
C TYR A 416 -10.82 18.53 -2.81
N PRO A 417 -12.08 18.03 -2.88
CA PRO A 417 -12.77 17.80 -4.15
C PRO A 417 -13.12 19.08 -4.91
N HIS A 418 -13.03 20.25 -4.26
CA HIS A 418 -13.32 21.55 -4.85
C HIS A 418 -12.07 22.36 -5.18
N VAL A 419 -10.88 21.90 -4.81
CA VAL A 419 -9.62 22.57 -5.13
C VAL A 419 -9.06 21.98 -6.42
N THR A 420 -8.35 22.79 -7.21
CA THR A 420 -7.72 22.34 -8.44
C THR A 420 -6.87 21.10 -8.17
N PRO A 421 -7.13 19.97 -8.85
CA PRO A 421 -6.34 18.74 -8.70
C PRO A 421 -4.84 18.97 -8.82
N LEU A 422 -4.05 18.24 -8.03
CA LEU A 422 -2.62 18.16 -8.29
C LEU A 422 -2.39 17.48 -9.64
N PRO A 423 -1.41 17.94 -10.45
CA PRO A 423 -1.10 17.26 -11.70
C PRO A 423 -0.68 15.81 -11.44
N GLY A 424 -1.00 14.93 -12.40
CA GLY A 424 -0.66 13.52 -12.31
C GLY A 424 -1.25 12.80 -11.09
N LYS A 425 -0.59 11.71 -10.68
CA LYS A 425 -1.03 10.85 -9.56
C LYS A 425 0.13 10.54 -8.62
N PRO A 426 -0.11 10.23 -7.34
CA PRO A 426 0.93 9.69 -6.47
C PRO A 426 1.61 8.47 -7.10
N PHE A 427 2.94 8.41 -7.08
CA PHE A 427 3.68 7.34 -7.75
C PHE A 427 3.34 5.95 -7.20
N TRP A 428 3.05 5.84 -5.90
CA TRP A 428 2.63 4.58 -5.29
C TRP A 428 1.37 3.97 -5.95
N ASN A 429 0.52 4.76 -6.64
CA ASN A 429 -0.61 4.22 -7.41
C ASN A 429 -0.15 3.32 -8.57
N CYS A 430 1.07 3.49 -9.07
CA CYS A 430 1.67 2.60 -10.06
C CYS A 430 2.29 1.35 -9.41
N ILE A 431 2.57 1.40 -8.10
CA ILE A 431 3.12 0.29 -7.32
C ILE A 431 1.99 -0.45 -6.61
N ALA A 432 1.17 -1.17 -7.39
CA ALA A 432 0.05 -1.92 -6.85
C ALA A 432 0.47 -3.09 -5.94
N ASP A 433 1.69 -3.60 -6.13
CA ASP A 433 2.21 -4.75 -5.41
C ASP A 433 2.91 -4.34 -4.09
N PRO A 434 2.46 -4.83 -2.92
CA PRO A 434 3.11 -4.53 -1.65
C PRO A 434 4.59 -4.95 -1.59
N VAL A 435 5.00 -5.99 -2.33
CA VAL A 435 6.39 -6.42 -2.39
C VAL A 435 7.23 -5.37 -3.11
N HIS A 436 6.78 -4.90 -4.28
CA HIS A 436 7.47 -3.83 -5.01
C HIS A 436 7.52 -2.55 -4.19
N LEU A 437 6.43 -2.22 -3.48
CA LEU A 437 6.35 -1.06 -2.61
C LEU A 437 7.39 -1.12 -1.48
N LEU A 438 7.54 -2.29 -0.84
CA LEU A 438 8.59 -2.52 0.15
C LEU A 438 9.98 -2.24 -0.43
N LEU A 439 10.30 -2.79 -1.61
CA LEU A 439 11.59 -2.59 -2.26
C LEU A 439 11.87 -1.11 -2.56
N TYR A 440 10.86 -0.39 -3.04
CA TYR A 440 10.94 1.06 -3.25
C TYR A 440 11.17 1.82 -1.94
N LEU A 441 10.52 1.42 -0.85
CA LEU A 441 10.70 2.03 0.47
C LEU A 441 12.08 1.80 1.05
N VAL A 442 12.64 0.60 0.85
CA VAL A 442 14.02 0.28 1.24
C VAL A 442 14.99 1.17 0.49
N ARG A 443 14.79 1.37 -0.82
CA ARG A 443 15.70 2.15 -1.67
C ARG A 443 15.58 3.66 -1.47
N HIS A 444 14.36 4.18 -1.47
CA HIS A 444 14.10 5.62 -1.54
C HIS A 444 13.68 6.24 -0.21
N GLY A 445 13.19 5.42 0.73
CA GLY A 445 12.62 5.87 2.00
C GLY A 445 11.19 6.39 1.88
N ALA A 446 10.42 6.28 2.97
CA ALA A 446 9.00 6.65 3.00
C ALA A 446 8.77 8.14 2.67
N GLN A 447 9.59 9.04 3.21
CA GLN A 447 9.42 10.49 3.01
C GLN A 447 9.62 10.92 1.56
N ASN A 448 10.59 10.33 0.85
CA ASN A 448 10.82 10.67 -0.55
C ASN A 448 9.71 10.08 -1.42
N LEU A 449 9.38 8.80 -1.22
CA LEU A 449 8.36 8.10 -2.00
C LEU A 449 6.98 8.75 -1.87
N ALA A 450 6.62 9.25 -0.68
CA ALA A 450 5.35 9.92 -0.43
C ALA A 450 5.16 11.21 -1.25
N LYS A 451 6.26 11.82 -1.68
CA LYS A 451 6.27 13.06 -2.47
C LYS A 451 6.31 12.81 -3.98
N GLN A 452 6.67 11.59 -4.39
CA GLN A 452 6.81 11.28 -5.82
C GLN A 452 5.44 11.21 -6.50
N ARG A 453 5.34 11.83 -7.66
CA ARG A 453 4.15 11.83 -8.50
C ARG A 453 4.51 11.56 -9.94
N ILE A 454 3.68 10.77 -10.60
CA ILE A 454 3.78 10.48 -12.02
C ILE A 454 2.84 11.38 -12.80
N LYS A 455 3.34 12.08 -13.83
CA LYS A 455 2.50 12.91 -14.70
C LYS A 455 1.55 12.03 -15.53
N ASP A 456 0.49 12.61 -16.08
CA ASP A 456 -0.54 11.85 -16.80
C ASP A 456 -0.01 11.13 -18.05
N ASN A 457 1.10 11.61 -18.63
CA ASN A 457 1.80 10.94 -19.73
C ASN A 457 2.52 9.64 -19.31
N ARG A 458 2.65 9.36 -18.01
CA ARG A 458 3.36 8.20 -17.42
C ARG A 458 4.86 8.12 -17.73
N GLU A 459 5.44 9.14 -18.35
CA GLU A 459 6.85 9.14 -18.77
C GLU A 459 7.74 9.95 -17.82
N SER A 460 7.15 10.86 -17.04
CA SER A 460 7.89 11.74 -16.15
C SER A 460 7.38 11.66 -14.71
N VAL A 461 8.33 11.70 -13.79
CA VAL A 461 8.09 11.75 -12.36
C VAL A 461 8.67 13.04 -11.82
N TYR A 462 7.95 13.64 -10.87
CA TYR A 462 8.40 14.83 -10.16
C TYR A 462 8.11 14.65 -8.67
N SER A 463 8.83 15.39 -7.82
CA SER A 463 8.63 15.34 -6.38
C SER A 463 7.93 16.61 -5.91
N LEU A 464 6.88 16.44 -5.13
CA LEU A 464 6.21 17.54 -4.45
C LEU A 464 7.19 18.31 -3.56
N GLY A 465 7.13 19.63 -3.65
CA GLY A 465 7.86 20.53 -2.77
C GLY A 465 9.26 20.91 -3.24
N GLU A 466 9.74 20.40 -4.37
CA GLU A 466 11.06 20.75 -4.91
C GLU A 466 11.10 22.16 -5.50
N ASN A 467 10.01 22.60 -6.15
CA ASN A 467 9.96 23.84 -6.92
C ASN A 467 8.93 24.85 -6.36
N ILE A 468 8.78 24.89 -5.02
CA ILE A 468 7.80 25.79 -4.39
C ILE A 468 8.22 27.25 -4.57
N THR A 469 7.32 28.04 -5.14
CA THR A 469 7.46 29.49 -5.28
C THR A 469 6.51 30.19 -4.30
N TYR A 470 7.00 31.21 -3.59
CA TYR A 470 6.20 31.93 -2.59
C TYR A 470 5.87 33.34 -3.07
N HIS A 471 4.59 33.69 -3.00
CA HIS A 471 4.06 34.97 -3.45
C HIS A 471 3.37 35.68 -2.29
N PHE A 472 3.51 37.00 -2.24
CA PHE A 472 2.90 37.86 -1.23
C PHE A 472 2.32 39.10 -1.92
N GLN A 473 1.01 39.10 -2.16
CA GLN A 473 0.34 40.06 -3.03
C GLN A 473 -0.89 40.65 -2.35
N LYS A 474 -1.30 41.86 -2.75
CA LYS A 474 -2.58 42.40 -2.35
C LYS A 474 -3.71 41.68 -3.11
N PRO A 475 -4.94 41.66 -2.58
CA PRO A 475 -6.06 40.97 -3.23
C PRO A 475 -6.27 41.33 -4.71
N GLN A 476 -6.15 42.61 -5.05
CA GLN A 476 -6.33 43.11 -6.43
C GLN A 476 -5.20 42.72 -7.39
N ASP A 477 -4.05 42.29 -6.86
CA ASP A 477 -2.86 41.92 -7.65
C ASP A 477 -2.77 40.39 -7.86
N LEU A 478 -3.74 39.63 -7.34
CA LEU A 478 -3.79 38.18 -7.52
C LEU A 478 -4.08 37.82 -8.98
N PRO A 479 -3.48 36.73 -9.50
CA PRO A 479 -3.85 36.21 -10.81
C PRO A 479 -5.34 35.85 -10.89
N PRO A 480 -5.95 35.91 -12.09
CA PRO A 480 -7.35 35.51 -12.28
C PRO A 480 -7.62 34.11 -11.72
N GLY A 481 -8.71 33.97 -10.95
CA GLY A 481 -9.13 32.71 -10.33
C GLY A 481 -8.42 32.32 -9.04
N TYR A 482 -7.29 32.94 -8.68
CA TYR A 482 -6.54 32.57 -7.45
C TYR A 482 -7.33 32.91 -6.18
N MET A 483 -8.09 34.01 -6.18
CA MET A 483 -8.98 34.33 -5.06
C MET A 483 -9.99 33.22 -4.79
N ASP A 484 -10.61 32.68 -5.84
CA ASP A 484 -11.59 31.60 -5.72
C ASP A 484 -10.93 30.32 -5.23
N GLU A 485 -9.75 29.98 -5.76
CA GLU A 485 -8.99 28.81 -5.33
C GLU A 485 -8.56 28.91 -3.85
N ILE A 486 -8.09 30.08 -3.41
CA ILE A 486 -7.73 30.32 -2.01
C ILE A 486 -8.96 30.21 -1.10
N CYS A 487 -10.13 30.70 -1.52
CA CYS A 487 -11.37 30.50 -0.76
C CYS A 487 -11.67 29.00 -0.59
N ARG A 488 -11.63 28.22 -1.69
CA ARG A 488 -11.88 26.77 -1.66
C ARG A 488 -10.86 26.03 -0.80
N MET A 489 -9.59 26.42 -0.83
CA MET A 489 -8.53 25.89 0.03
C MET A 489 -8.79 26.12 1.53
N VAL A 490 -9.31 27.30 1.88
CA VAL A 490 -9.64 27.66 3.26
C VAL A 490 -10.88 26.91 3.74
N GLU A 491 -11.90 26.82 2.90
CA GLU A 491 -13.15 26.09 3.18
C GLU A 491 -12.90 24.58 3.35
N ALA A 492 -12.09 23.99 2.47
CA ALA A 492 -11.69 22.58 2.55
C ALA A 492 -10.87 22.26 3.82
N GLY A 493 -10.26 23.26 4.46
CA GLY A 493 -9.62 23.12 5.77
C GLY A 493 -10.61 22.92 6.93
N GLY A 494 -11.90 23.18 6.72
CA GLY A 494 -13.01 22.85 7.64
C GLY A 494 -12.98 23.56 9.00
N SER A 495 -12.05 24.48 9.24
CA SER A 495 -11.76 25.05 10.56
C SER A 495 -12.34 26.46 10.77
N VAL A 496 -13.02 27.03 9.77
CA VAL A 496 -13.51 28.41 9.81
C VAL A 496 -14.94 28.51 9.30
N ASP A 497 -15.65 29.53 9.77
CA ASP A 497 -16.95 29.92 9.21
C ASP A 497 -16.78 30.42 7.77
N THR A 498 -17.32 29.65 6.83
CA THR A 498 -17.15 29.87 5.38
C THR A 498 -17.88 31.13 4.91
N ARG A 499 -18.89 31.61 5.64
CA ARG A 499 -19.73 32.76 5.24
C ARG A 499 -18.93 34.04 4.97
N TRP A 500 -17.83 34.24 5.69
CA TRP A 500 -17.05 35.49 5.64
C TRP A 500 -15.69 35.33 4.94
N VAL A 501 -15.34 34.15 4.45
CA VAL A 501 -14.01 33.86 3.90
C VAL A 501 -13.69 34.81 2.74
N ARG A 502 -14.54 34.82 1.71
CA ARG A 502 -14.35 35.69 0.53
C ARG A 502 -14.28 37.17 0.89
N TYR A 503 -15.27 37.66 1.65
CA TYR A 503 -15.34 39.06 2.08
C TYR A 503 -14.08 39.53 2.81
N ASN A 504 -13.55 38.68 3.70
CA ASN A 504 -12.35 39.02 4.45
C ASN A 504 -11.08 38.94 3.60
N LEU A 505 -11.02 38.03 2.62
CA LEU A 505 -9.88 37.91 1.71
C LEU A 505 -9.83 39.04 0.67
N GLU A 506 -10.96 39.47 0.11
CA GLU A 506 -11.03 40.62 -0.81
C GLU A 506 -10.57 41.93 -0.16
N ARG A 507 -10.70 42.01 1.18
CA ARG A 507 -10.26 43.14 2.00
C ARG A 507 -8.96 42.86 2.76
N ALA A 508 -8.25 41.78 2.44
CA ALA A 508 -7.01 41.46 3.14
C ALA A 508 -5.94 42.52 2.87
N PHE A 509 -5.12 42.81 3.88
CA PHE A 509 -3.93 43.65 3.73
C PHE A 509 -2.94 43.00 2.77
N LEU A 510 -2.72 41.69 2.96
CA LEU A 510 -1.78 40.91 2.17
C LEU A 510 -2.20 39.43 2.19
N ILE A 511 -2.10 38.78 1.03
CA ILE A 511 -2.33 37.34 0.87
C ILE A 511 -1.00 36.70 0.48
N GLY A 512 -0.63 35.67 1.23
CA GLY A 512 0.53 34.83 0.94
C GLY A 512 0.04 33.51 0.34
N TYR A 513 0.64 33.07 -0.76
CA TYR A 513 0.41 31.72 -1.30
C TYR A 513 1.70 31.09 -1.77
N ALA A 514 1.75 29.76 -1.69
CA ALA A 514 2.81 28.92 -2.17
C ALA A 514 2.30 28.14 -3.37
N GLU A 515 3.02 28.21 -4.48
CA GLU A 515 2.69 27.54 -5.73
C GLU A 515 3.72 26.45 -6.03
N ASP A 516 3.26 25.27 -6.44
CA ASP A 516 4.10 24.19 -6.93
C ASP A 516 3.39 23.48 -8.08
N GLU A 517 4.10 23.19 -9.16
CA GLU A 517 3.55 22.67 -10.43
C GLU A 517 2.26 23.38 -10.90
N GLY A 518 2.22 24.71 -10.78
CA GLY A 518 1.09 25.53 -11.25
C GLY A 518 -0.18 25.43 -10.40
N VAL A 519 -0.12 24.86 -9.20
CA VAL A 519 -1.25 24.82 -8.25
C VAL A 519 -0.88 25.40 -6.90
N ILE A 520 -1.88 25.94 -6.18
CA ILE A 520 -1.67 26.48 -4.83
C ILE A 520 -1.48 25.34 -3.84
N ALA A 521 -0.24 25.15 -3.36
CA ALA A 521 0.14 24.17 -2.35
C ALA A 521 -0.29 24.59 -0.94
N GLY A 522 -0.36 25.90 -0.68
CA GLY A 522 -0.84 26.45 0.57
C GLY A 522 -1.02 27.96 0.51
N ASN A 523 -1.79 28.50 1.46
CA ASN A 523 -2.07 29.93 1.55
C ASN A 523 -2.12 30.39 3.02
N SER A 524 -2.00 31.70 3.22
CA SER A 524 -2.23 32.39 4.48
C SER A 524 -2.54 33.86 4.20
N SER A 525 -3.08 34.60 5.17
CA SER A 525 -3.46 36.00 4.96
C SER A 525 -3.25 36.86 6.20
N LEU A 526 -2.97 38.15 5.95
CA LEU A 526 -3.10 39.24 6.92
C LEU A 526 -4.37 40.01 6.56
N LYS A 527 -5.38 39.96 7.43
CA LYS A 527 -6.72 40.49 7.16
C LYS A 527 -6.98 41.74 7.96
N HIS A 528 -7.84 42.60 7.42
CA HIS A 528 -8.49 43.65 8.18
C HIS A 528 -9.74 43.06 8.87
N PRO A 529 -9.69 42.71 10.17
CA PRO A 529 -10.85 42.21 10.86
C PRO A 529 -12.00 43.23 10.82
N ARG A 530 -13.25 42.75 10.82
CA ARG A 530 -14.44 43.62 10.86
C ARG A 530 -14.46 44.41 12.17
N GLU A 531 -14.89 45.67 12.14
CA GLU A 531 -14.89 46.53 13.32
C GLU A 531 -15.72 45.95 14.47
N GLU A 532 -16.87 45.34 14.19
CA GLU A 532 -17.72 44.71 15.20
C GLU A 532 -17.01 43.52 15.85
N TYR A 533 -16.24 42.78 15.05
CA TYR A 533 -15.42 41.66 15.54
C TYR A 533 -14.29 42.15 16.43
N VAL A 534 -13.57 43.19 16.01
CA VAL A 534 -12.50 43.82 16.81
C VAL A 534 -13.04 44.35 18.13
N LYS A 535 -14.14 45.12 18.12
CA LYS A 535 -14.74 45.67 19.36
C LYS A 535 -15.16 44.56 20.33
N SER A 536 -15.71 43.46 19.82
CA SER A 536 -16.08 42.29 20.62
C SER A 536 -14.84 41.58 21.17
N LEU A 537 -13.84 41.33 20.33
CA LEU A 537 -12.58 40.69 20.71
C LEU A 537 -11.86 41.53 21.79
N SER A 538 -11.72 42.84 21.58
CA SER A 538 -11.05 43.73 22.51
C SER A 538 -11.70 43.72 23.89
N ARG A 539 -13.04 43.73 23.95
CA ARG A 539 -13.80 43.65 25.21
C ARG A 539 -13.52 42.35 25.97
N ARG A 540 -13.41 41.24 25.25
CA ARG A 540 -13.28 39.90 25.83
C ARG A 540 -11.86 39.57 26.24
N ALA A 541 -10.88 40.01 25.45
CA ALA A 541 -9.46 39.81 25.71
C ALA A 541 -8.87 40.88 26.63
N GLY A 542 -9.58 42.00 26.87
CA GLY A 542 -9.08 43.10 27.69
C GLY A 542 -7.94 43.89 27.04
N PHE A 543 -7.89 43.93 25.71
CA PHE A 543 -6.77 44.47 24.94
C PHE A 543 -7.29 45.15 23.67
N ASP A 544 -6.74 46.29 23.25
CA ASP A 544 -7.21 46.97 22.03
C ASP A 544 -6.54 46.44 20.75
N PHE A 545 -7.34 45.93 19.83
CA PHE A 545 -6.91 45.41 18.52
C PHE A 545 -7.28 46.31 17.33
N SER A 546 -7.73 47.55 17.56
CA SER A 546 -8.15 48.51 16.53
C SER A 546 -7.15 48.68 15.37
N ASP A 547 -5.85 48.72 15.68
CA ASP A 547 -4.76 48.89 14.70
C ASP A 547 -4.04 47.59 14.30
N TYR A 548 -4.61 46.44 14.65
CA TYR A 548 -4.00 45.16 14.34
C TYR A 548 -4.55 44.49 13.08
N LEU A 549 -3.67 43.81 12.37
CA LEU A 549 -4.02 42.82 11.36
C LEU A 549 -4.25 41.47 12.01
N GLU A 550 -5.29 40.77 11.56
CA GLU A 550 -5.52 39.38 11.97
C GLU A 550 -4.82 38.45 10.98
N ARG A 551 -3.89 37.64 11.47
CA ARG A 551 -3.32 36.53 10.72
C ARG A 551 -4.25 35.35 10.79
N GLY A 552 -4.69 34.85 9.63
CA GLY A 552 -5.65 33.75 9.59
C GLY A 552 -5.74 33.09 8.22
N TYR A 553 -6.70 32.17 8.09
CA TYR A 553 -6.94 31.41 6.86
C TYR A 553 -5.70 30.70 6.33
N THR A 554 -4.88 30.17 7.24
CA THR A 554 -3.73 29.35 6.85
C THR A 554 -4.22 27.97 6.49
N SER A 555 -4.07 27.57 5.23
CA SER A 555 -4.40 26.24 4.74
C SER A 555 -3.23 25.69 3.94
N VAL A 556 -2.93 24.41 4.13
CA VAL A 556 -1.90 23.70 3.37
C VAL A 556 -2.52 22.41 2.90
N ARG A 557 -2.40 22.14 1.59
CA ARG A 557 -2.87 20.92 0.95
C ARG A 557 -2.34 19.70 1.72
N PRO A 558 -3.14 18.66 1.97
CA PRO A 558 -2.72 17.49 2.74
C PRO A 558 -1.41 16.87 2.26
N GLU A 559 -1.18 16.86 0.95
CA GLU A 559 0.01 16.30 0.31
C GLU A 559 1.31 17.07 0.60
N TYR A 560 1.21 18.34 1.02
CA TYR A 560 2.36 19.21 1.33
C TYR A 560 2.58 19.42 2.83
N ARG A 561 1.77 18.79 3.68
CA ARG A 561 1.91 18.93 5.14
C ARG A 561 3.27 18.38 5.59
N GLY A 562 3.86 19.03 6.59
CA GLY A 562 5.20 18.69 7.09
C GLY A 562 6.36 19.26 6.26
N MET A 563 6.12 19.90 5.11
CA MET A 563 7.18 20.48 4.26
C MET A 563 7.58 21.92 4.64
N GLY A 564 7.04 22.46 5.75
CA GLY A 564 7.36 23.82 6.21
C GLY A 564 6.69 24.96 5.43
N ILE A 565 5.79 24.67 4.49
CA ILE A 565 5.07 25.70 3.70
C ILE A 565 4.34 26.69 4.60
N GLY A 566 3.57 26.20 5.58
CA GLY A 566 2.85 27.05 6.53
C GLY A 566 3.79 28.01 7.25
N THR A 567 4.91 27.50 7.80
CA THR A 567 5.91 28.34 8.47
C THR A 567 6.45 29.44 7.55
N ARG A 568 6.90 29.10 6.34
CA ARG A 568 7.45 30.07 5.39
C ARG A 568 6.44 31.13 4.96
N LEU A 569 5.17 30.76 4.79
CA LEU A 569 4.09 31.71 4.51
C LEU A 569 3.91 32.71 5.67
N LEU A 570 3.91 32.22 6.91
CA LEU A 570 3.76 33.08 8.10
C LEU A 570 4.96 34.01 8.29
N GLU A 571 6.17 33.50 8.10
CA GLU A 571 7.40 34.29 8.14
C GLU A 571 7.38 35.40 7.08
N GLY A 572 7.05 35.05 5.84
CA GLY A 572 7.02 35.99 4.73
C GLY A 572 5.93 37.06 4.86
N LEU A 573 4.76 36.72 5.42
CA LEU A 573 3.72 37.70 5.77
C LEU A 573 4.17 38.61 6.91
N THR A 574 4.76 38.05 7.97
CA THR A 574 5.23 38.83 9.13
C THR A 574 6.32 39.82 8.73
N ALA A 575 7.26 39.41 7.87
CA ALA A 575 8.31 40.28 7.34
C ALA A 575 7.78 41.47 6.51
N ARG A 576 6.52 41.39 6.04
CA ARG A 576 5.87 42.39 5.17
C ARG A 576 4.76 43.16 5.87
N VAL A 577 4.61 43.01 7.19
CA VAL A 577 3.55 43.66 7.98
C VAL A 577 3.74 45.19 8.07
N GLY A 578 4.97 45.68 7.87
CA GLY A 578 5.30 47.10 7.93
C GLY A 578 5.18 47.67 9.35
N ASP A 579 4.46 48.79 9.47
CA ASP A 579 4.18 49.50 10.72
C ASP A 579 2.96 48.93 11.47
N LYS A 580 2.24 47.98 10.87
CA LYS A 580 1.06 47.36 11.48
C LYS A 580 1.45 46.31 12.52
N LYS A 581 0.60 46.18 13.55
CA LYS A 581 0.68 45.10 14.53
C LYS A 581 -0.10 43.88 14.02
N LEU A 582 0.22 42.69 14.52
CA LEU A 582 -0.45 41.45 14.11
C LEU A 582 -0.85 40.58 15.30
N TYR A 583 -1.98 39.91 15.19
CA TYR A 583 -2.40 38.86 16.13
C TYR A 583 -2.90 37.62 15.38
N SER A 584 -3.07 36.51 16.09
CA SER A 584 -3.74 35.30 15.62
C SER A 584 -4.71 34.80 16.66
N ILE A 585 -5.82 34.20 16.23
CA ILE A 585 -6.75 33.48 17.09
C ILE A 585 -6.54 31.99 16.85
N ILE A 586 -6.24 31.25 17.92
CA ILE A 586 -5.93 29.82 17.83
C ILE A 586 -6.76 29.09 18.88
N SER A 587 -7.49 28.05 18.47
CA SER A 587 -8.24 27.19 19.38
C SER A 587 -7.30 26.45 20.34
N GLU A 588 -7.69 26.33 21.61
CA GLU A 588 -6.86 25.70 22.65
C GLU A 588 -6.66 24.19 22.41
N ASP A 589 -7.54 23.54 21.64
CA ASP A 589 -7.41 22.15 21.20
C ASP A 589 -6.52 21.98 19.94
N ASN A 590 -6.17 23.08 19.25
CA ASN A 590 -5.34 23.03 18.04
C ASN A 590 -3.85 23.13 18.38
N LEU A 591 -3.33 22.06 18.99
CA LEU A 591 -1.94 21.96 19.44
C LEU A 591 -0.93 22.16 18.30
N ALA A 592 -1.26 21.74 17.07
CA ALA A 592 -0.39 21.91 15.91
C ALA A 592 -0.17 23.39 15.58
N THR A 593 -1.24 24.19 15.57
CA THR A 593 -1.17 25.63 15.28
C THR A 593 -0.50 26.39 16.42
N GLN A 594 -0.71 25.97 17.68
CA GLN A 594 0.01 26.55 18.83
C GLN A 594 1.52 26.28 18.76
N LYS A 595 1.95 25.05 18.44
CA LYS A 595 3.37 24.73 18.23
C LYS A 595 3.98 25.59 17.12
N MET A 596 3.24 25.82 16.03
CA MET A 596 3.66 26.70 14.95
C MET A 596 3.75 28.17 15.40
N ALA A 597 2.81 28.64 16.21
CA ALA A 597 2.81 29.98 16.78
C ALA A 597 4.04 30.21 17.68
N ILE A 598 4.34 29.27 18.58
CA ILE A 598 5.51 29.33 19.47
C ILE A 598 6.82 29.35 18.66
N ARG A 599 6.94 28.50 17.64
CA ARG A 599 8.12 28.48 16.75
C ARG A 599 8.34 29.80 16.02
N ASN A 600 7.27 30.54 15.73
CA ASN A 600 7.32 31.88 15.13
C ASN A 600 7.47 33.01 16.17
N ASN A 601 7.95 32.69 17.38
CA ASN A 601 8.16 33.65 18.47
C ASN A 601 6.90 34.49 18.75
N THR A 602 5.73 33.84 18.80
CA THR A 602 4.48 34.46 19.23
C THR A 602 4.09 33.95 20.61
N GLN A 603 3.54 34.83 21.44
CA GLN A 603 3.11 34.54 22.80
C GLN A 603 1.59 34.65 22.89
N LYS A 604 0.98 33.77 23.70
CA LYS A 604 -0.42 33.87 24.07
C LYS A 604 -0.59 35.00 25.08
N VAL A 605 -1.35 36.03 24.73
CA VAL A 605 -1.57 37.23 25.57
C VAL A 605 -2.92 37.24 26.27
N ALA A 606 -3.89 36.48 25.76
CA ALA A 606 -5.21 36.35 26.35
C ALA A 606 -5.85 35.01 25.93
N THR A 607 -6.85 34.59 26.70
CA THR A 607 -7.69 33.41 26.39
C THR A 607 -9.15 33.74 26.67
N PHE A 608 -10.08 33.25 25.84
CA PHE A 608 -11.51 33.41 26.08
C PHE A 608 -12.33 32.26 25.45
N TYR A 609 -13.56 32.04 25.94
CA TYR A 609 -14.44 30.98 25.44
C TYR A 609 -15.31 31.40 24.25
N SER A 610 -14.97 31.04 23.02
CA SER A 610 -15.75 31.40 21.84
C SER A 610 -17.08 30.61 21.73
N HIS A 611 -18.21 31.25 22.00
CA HIS A 611 -19.55 30.66 21.83
C HIS A 611 -19.85 30.25 20.39
N GLN A 612 -19.26 30.93 19.40
CA GLN A 612 -19.46 30.61 17.98
C GLN A 612 -18.84 29.25 17.61
N THR A 613 -17.68 28.93 18.19
CA THR A 613 -16.97 27.68 17.93
C THR A 613 -17.20 26.62 19.01
N GLY A 614 -17.82 26.99 20.13
CA GLY A 614 -18.01 26.12 21.30
C GLY A 614 -16.70 25.77 22.01
N LYS A 615 -15.63 26.56 21.81
CA LYS A 615 -14.26 26.22 22.22
C LYS A 615 -13.56 27.38 22.90
N GLU A 616 -12.62 27.06 23.77
CA GLU A 616 -11.65 28.02 24.29
C GLU A 616 -10.64 28.39 23.19
N VAL A 617 -10.35 29.69 23.07
CA VAL A 617 -9.42 30.22 22.05
C VAL A 617 -8.42 31.19 22.70
N GLY A 618 -7.18 31.09 22.28
CA GLY A 618 -6.09 31.99 22.67
C GLY A 618 -5.86 33.08 21.63
N VAL A 619 -5.48 34.27 22.11
CA VAL A 619 -4.98 35.38 21.29
C VAL A 619 -3.46 35.37 21.33
N TRP A 620 -2.81 35.32 20.18
CA TRP A 620 -1.38 35.19 20.05
C TRP A 620 -0.78 36.38 19.30
N VAL A 621 0.30 36.96 19.83
CA VAL A 621 0.96 38.16 19.29
C VAL A 621 2.47 37.91 19.21
N PRO A 622 3.18 38.32 18.15
CA PRO A 622 4.65 38.24 18.11
C PRO A 622 5.28 38.94 19.30
N SER A 623 6.25 38.28 19.94
CA SER A 623 6.86 38.78 21.17
C SER A 623 7.51 40.15 21.01
N TRP A 624 8.03 40.45 19.82
CA TRP A 624 8.66 41.74 19.53
C TRP A 624 7.66 42.89 19.38
N MET A 625 6.37 42.60 19.21
CA MET A 625 5.30 43.62 19.14
C MET A 625 4.69 43.93 20.51
N LEU A 626 5.02 43.13 21.53
CA LEU A 626 4.61 43.40 22.90
C LEU A 626 5.57 44.44 23.46
N GLU A 627 5.02 45.49 24.06
CA GLU A 627 5.82 46.46 24.80
C GLU A 627 6.66 45.70 25.83
N LYS A 628 7.98 45.89 25.80
CA LYS A 628 8.81 45.46 26.92
C LYS A 628 8.26 46.22 28.12
N LYS A 629 7.70 45.50 29.09
CA LYS A 629 7.47 46.08 30.41
C LYS A 629 8.85 46.48 30.93
N ASP A 630 9.19 47.75 30.79
CA ASP A 630 10.36 48.33 31.43
C ASP A 630 10.15 48.17 32.95
N GLY A 631 10.95 47.31 33.57
CA GLY A 631 11.05 47.19 35.02
C GLY A 631 10.13 46.16 35.67
N TYR A 632 10.66 44.96 35.88
CA TYR A 632 10.77 44.36 37.22
C TYR A 632 12.09 43.57 37.23
N GLN A 633 13.13 44.20 37.77
CA GLN A 633 14.27 43.50 38.37
C GLN A 633 13.86 42.99 39.75
#